data_AF-A0A4R4QS30-F1
#
_entry.id   AF-A0A4R4QS30-F1
#
_cell.length_a   1.000
_cell.length_b   1.000
_cell.length_c   1.000
_cell.angle_alpha   90.00
_cell.angle_beta   90.00
_cell.angle_gamma   90.00
#
_symmetry.space_group_name_H-M   'P 1'
#
loop_
_entity.id
_entity.type
_entity.pdbx_description
1 polymer ?
#
loop_
_entity_poly.entity_id
_entity_poly.type
_entity_poly.pdbx_seq_one_letter_code
_entity_poly.pdbx_strand_id
1 'polypeptide(L)'
;MTATAQGLYGDIAKQDIVIVDAVASTGATRESRLSLFISGVTKGLNVGNFTEADPGPLGGQAFCGDGNINGVPAAVCVWSDSGSTGALIHSLQSQEKFRTEFPALRAEIEQAS
;
A
#
# COMPACT_ATOMS: atom_id res chain seq x y z
N MET A 1 -0.25 -10.83 -19.29
CA MET A 1 -1.34 -9.85 -19.10
C MET A 1 -1.12 -9.21 -17.76
N THR A 2 -1.00 -7.89 -17.69
CA THR A 2 -0.94 -7.15 -16.43
C THR A 2 -2.37 -6.72 -16.12
N ALA A 3 -2.96 -7.28 -15.07
CA ALA A 3 -4.20 -6.75 -14.50
C ALA A 3 -3.81 -5.67 -13.49
N THR A 4 -4.32 -4.46 -13.68
CA THR A 4 -4.25 -3.35 -12.72
C THR A 4 -5.60 -3.27 -12.03
N ALA A 5 -5.64 -3.54 -10.73
CA ALA A 5 -6.80 -3.22 -9.90
C ALA A 5 -6.55 -1.84 -9.28
N GLN A 6 -7.35 -0.85 -9.70
CA GLN A 6 -7.37 0.48 -9.09
C GLN A 6 -8.70 0.64 -8.36
N GLY A 7 -8.64 0.73 -7.03
CA GLY A 7 -9.82 0.89 -6.17
C GLY A 7 -9.62 2.03 -5.18
N LEU A 8 -10.65 2.88 -5.04
CA LEU A 8 -10.78 3.81 -3.92
C LEU A 8 -11.66 3.12 -2.87
N TYR A 9 -11.06 2.66 -1.78
CA TYR A 9 -11.77 2.12 -0.64
C TYR A 9 -11.80 3.20 0.45
N GLY A 10 -12.99 3.65 0.86
CA GLY A 10 -13.16 4.62 1.94
C GLY A 10 -14.02 5.85 1.62
N ASP A 11 -14.09 6.78 2.56
CA ASP A 11 -14.95 7.96 2.52
C ASP A 11 -14.11 9.23 2.30
N ILE A 12 -14.17 9.77 1.08
CA ILE A 12 -13.46 11.00 0.67
C ILE A 12 -13.86 12.19 1.56
N ALA A 13 -15.09 12.24 2.06
CA ALA A 13 -15.57 13.32 2.91
C ALA A 13 -14.99 13.24 4.34
N LYS A 14 -14.53 12.06 4.76
CA LYS A 14 -13.87 11.84 6.06
C LYS A 14 -12.34 11.81 5.98
N GLN A 15 -11.79 12.03 4.78
CA GLN A 15 -10.34 11.89 4.50
C GLN A 15 -9.81 10.48 4.80
N ASP A 16 -10.71 9.51 4.82
CA ASP A 16 -10.42 8.11 5.09
C ASP A 16 -10.28 7.43 3.72
N ILE A 17 -9.17 7.70 3.03
CA ILE A 17 -8.96 7.31 1.64
C ILE A 17 -7.90 6.22 1.56
N VAL A 18 -8.33 4.99 1.31
CA VAL A 18 -7.47 3.85 0.94
C VAL A 18 -7.43 3.73 -0.58
N ILE A 19 -6.35 4.22 -1.18
CA ILE A 19 -6.10 4.05 -2.61
C ILE A 19 -5.31 2.75 -2.79
N VAL A 20 -5.87 1.82 -3.55
CA VAL A 20 -5.22 0.58 -3.97
C VAL A 20 -4.71 0.74 -5.39
N ASP A 21 -3.40 0.56 -5.59
CA ASP A 21 -2.81 0.37 -6.92
C ASP A 21 -2.08 -0.97 -6.90
N ALA A 22 -2.70 -2.02 -7.43
CA ALA A 22 -2.11 -3.36 -7.48
C ALA A 22 -1.72 -3.74 -8.92
N VAL A 23 -0.44 -4.08 -9.14
CA VAL A 23 0.08 -4.49 -10.46
C VAL A 23 0.47 -5.97 -10.45
N ALA A 24 -0.25 -6.80 -11.20
CA ALA A 24 0.15 -8.19 -11.45
C ALA A 24 1.27 -8.24 -12.51
N SER A 25 2.45 -8.76 -12.16
CA SER A 25 3.58 -8.90 -13.09
C SER A 25 4.18 -10.31 -13.06
N THR A 26 4.30 -10.93 -14.23
CA THR A 26 4.71 -12.35 -14.40
C THR A 26 6.20 -12.53 -14.71
N GLY A 27 7.03 -11.47 -14.59
CA GLY A 27 8.44 -11.49 -15.04
C GLY A 27 9.49 -10.99 -14.05
N ALA A 28 9.10 -10.38 -12.92
CA ALA A 28 10.03 -9.84 -11.92
C ALA A 28 9.86 -10.57 -10.57
N THR A 29 10.94 -10.70 -9.79
CA THR A 29 10.86 -11.25 -8.42
C THR A 29 10.03 -10.32 -7.53
N ARG A 30 9.45 -10.87 -6.46
CA ARG A 30 8.68 -10.10 -5.46
C ARG A 30 9.44 -8.88 -4.95
N GLU A 31 10.71 -9.06 -4.62
CA GLU A 31 11.61 -8.01 -4.12
C GLU A 31 11.82 -6.91 -5.17
N SER A 32 12.02 -7.28 -6.44
CA SER A 32 12.17 -6.31 -7.52
C SER A 32 10.87 -5.52 -7.76
N ARG A 33 9.71 -6.18 -7.70
CA ARG A 33 8.42 -5.48 -7.81
C ARG A 33 8.21 -4.52 -6.65
N LEU A 34 8.43 -4.98 -5.42
CA LEU A 34 8.25 -4.17 -4.21
C LEU A 34 9.19 -2.97 -4.17
N SER A 35 10.46 -3.15 -4.52
CA SER A 35 11.44 -2.05 -4.57
C SER A 35 11.11 -1.00 -5.64
N LEU A 36 10.68 -1.43 -6.85
CA LEU A 36 10.21 -0.50 -7.88
C LEU A 36 8.97 0.26 -7.42
N PHE A 37 8.04 -0.43 -6.76
CA PHE A 37 6.81 0.16 -6.27
C PHE A 37 7.07 1.17 -5.14
N ILE A 38 7.92 0.83 -4.17
CA ILE A 38 8.42 1.76 -3.14
C ILE A 38 9.02 3.01 -3.81
N SER A 39 9.87 2.83 -4.83
CA SER A 39 10.48 3.97 -5.53
C SER A 39 9.43 4.88 -6.19
N GLY A 40 8.38 4.29 -6.79
CA GLY A 40 7.26 5.04 -7.37
C GLY A 40 6.47 5.82 -6.33
N VAL A 41 6.09 5.14 -5.25
CA VAL A 41 5.32 5.71 -4.13
C VAL A 41 6.11 6.83 -3.42
N THR A 42 7.40 6.64 -3.15
CA THR A 42 8.28 7.67 -2.58
C THR A 42 8.29 8.93 -3.44
N LYS A 43 8.38 8.78 -4.77
CA LYS A 43 8.38 9.95 -5.68
C LYS A 43 7.02 10.64 -5.75
N GLY A 44 5.93 9.87 -5.76
CA GLY A 44 4.57 10.40 -5.92
C GLY A 44 4.01 11.06 -4.65
N LEU A 45 4.35 10.51 -3.48
CA LEU A 45 3.75 10.89 -2.19
C LEU A 45 4.79 11.33 -1.16
N ASN A 46 6.04 11.56 -1.57
CA ASN A 46 7.14 11.96 -0.67
C ASN A 46 7.25 11.07 0.58
N VAL A 47 7.12 9.75 0.39
CA VAL A 47 7.13 8.78 1.51
C VAL A 47 8.55 8.44 1.92
N GLY A 48 8.83 8.54 3.21
CA GLY A 48 10.10 8.16 3.83
C GLY A 48 9.93 7.23 5.02
N ASN A 49 11.07 6.84 5.61
CA ASN A 49 11.13 6.04 6.84
C ASN A 49 10.29 4.77 6.79
N PHE A 50 10.42 4.00 5.70
CA PHE A 50 9.74 2.73 5.58
C PHE A 50 10.20 1.76 6.67
N THR A 51 9.25 1.26 7.44
CA THR A 51 9.44 0.25 8.47
C THR A 51 8.71 -1.01 8.05
N GLU A 52 9.29 -2.17 8.35
CA GLU A 52 8.64 -3.45 8.10
C GLU A 52 7.28 -3.53 8.81
N ALA A 53 6.31 -4.09 8.10
CA ALA A 53 4.94 -4.28 8.53
C ALA A 53 4.56 -5.76 8.40
N ASP A 54 3.62 -6.21 9.22
CA ASP A 54 3.06 -7.55 9.08
C ASP A 54 2.32 -7.65 7.74
N PRO A 55 2.70 -8.55 6.82
CA PRO A 55 1.97 -8.74 5.57
C PRO A 55 0.57 -9.35 5.78
N GLY A 56 0.28 -9.91 6.95
CA GLY A 56 -0.97 -10.61 7.22
C GLY A 56 -1.07 -11.97 6.52
N PRO A 57 -2.27 -12.57 6.48
CA PRO A 57 -2.47 -13.96 6.06
C PRO A 57 -2.17 -14.24 4.59
N LEU A 58 -2.16 -13.21 3.75
CA LEU A 58 -1.79 -13.29 2.33
C LEU A 58 -0.28 -13.48 2.12
N GLY A 59 0.51 -13.27 3.18
CA GLY A 59 1.95 -13.39 3.15
C GLY A 59 2.63 -12.37 2.23
N GLY A 60 3.90 -12.66 1.92
CA GLY A 60 4.76 -11.75 1.17
C GLY A 60 5.56 -10.83 2.09
N GLN A 61 5.82 -9.61 1.63
CA GLN A 61 6.53 -8.57 2.36
C GLN A 61 5.67 -7.32 2.37
N ALA A 62 5.71 -6.57 3.47
CA ALA A 62 5.03 -5.29 3.58
C ALA A 62 5.90 -4.28 4.34
N PHE A 63 5.78 -3.02 3.93
CA PHE A 63 6.47 -1.90 4.57
C PHE A 63 5.52 -0.71 4.65
N CYS A 64 5.54 0.01 5.77
CA CYS A 64 4.77 1.24 5.94
C CYS A 64 5.71 2.43 6.13
N GLY A 65 5.32 3.61 5.65
CA GLY A 65 6.07 4.85 5.83
C GLY A 65 5.13 6.05 5.92
N ASP A 66 5.65 7.16 6.42
CA ASP A 66 4.94 8.43 6.43
C ASP A 66 5.25 9.21 5.17
N GLY A 67 4.22 9.83 4.59
CA GLY A 67 4.29 10.61 3.38
C GLY A 67 3.36 11.82 3.42
N ASN A 68 3.15 12.39 2.24
CA ASN A 68 2.41 13.61 2.05
C ASN A 68 1.66 13.59 0.71
N ILE A 69 0.38 13.91 0.74
CA ILE A 69 -0.49 14.00 -0.43
C ILE A 69 -0.89 15.47 -0.57
N ASN A 70 -0.26 16.20 -1.50
CA ASN A 70 -0.59 17.61 -1.77
C ASN A 70 -0.64 18.51 -0.52
N GLY A 71 0.31 18.33 0.41
CA GLY A 71 0.38 19.06 1.67
C GLY A 71 -0.29 18.35 2.85
N VAL A 72 -1.07 17.30 2.63
CA VAL A 72 -1.76 16.53 3.69
C VAL A 72 -0.87 15.37 4.16
N PRO A 73 -0.50 15.29 5.45
CA PRO A 73 0.20 14.13 5.99
C PRO A 73 -0.59 12.84 5.74
N ALA A 74 0.10 11.75 5.40
CA ALA A 74 -0.52 10.46 5.18
C ALA A 74 0.41 9.31 5.58
N ALA A 75 -0.18 8.18 5.95
CA ALA A 75 0.52 6.92 6.07
C ALA A 75 0.35 6.13 4.77
N VAL A 76 1.40 5.41 4.37
CA VAL A 76 1.35 4.54 3.19
C VAL A 76 1.94 3.19 3.56
N CYS A 77 1.20 2.11 3.31
CA CYS A 77 1.67 0.74 3.47
C CYS A 77 1.70 0.04 2.12
N VAL A 78 2.87 -0.41 1.70
CA VAL A 78 3.08 -1.15 0.46
C VAL A 78 3.25 -2.63 0.74
N TRP A 79 2.89 -3.48 -0.21
CA TRP A 79 3.16 -4.91 -0.14
C TRP A 79 3.55 -5.51 -1.47
N SER A 80 4.14 -6.70 -1.39
CA SER A 80 4.11 -7.65 -2.50
C SER A 80 4.04 -9.08 -2.01
N ASP A 81 3.18 -9.87 -2.63
CA ASP A 81 3.01 -11.31 -2.39
C ASP A 81 3.28 -12.12 -3.67
N SER A 82 2.74 -13.34 -3.79
CA SER A 82 2.90 -14.18 -4.99
C SER A 82 2.09 -13.71 -6.20
N GLY A 83 0.97 -13.02 -5.99
CA GLY A 83 0.03 -12.60 -7.04
C GLY A 83 -0.03 -11.10 -7.28
N SER A 84 0.35 -10.29 -6.29
CA SER A 84 0.13 -8.85 -6.30
C SER A 84 1.31 -8.03 -5.75
N THR A 85 1.32 -6.75 -6.11
CA THR A 85 2.15 -5.70 -5.51
C THR A 85 1.28 -4.46 -5.45
N GLY A 86 1.10 -3.84 -4.28
CA GLY A 86 0.31 -2.62 -4.19
C GLY A 86 0.56 -1.74 -2.97
N ALA A 87 -0.25 -0.68 -2.84
CA ALA A 87 -0.24 0.26 -1.72
C ALA A 87 -1.63 0.40 -1.12
N LEU A 88 -1.69 0.61 0.19
CA LEU A 88 -2.80 1.25 0.89
C LEU A 88 -2.28 2.60 1.38
N ILE A 89 -3.12 3.62 1.30
CA ILE A 89 -2.80 4.98 1.73
C ILE A 89 -3.84 5.35 2.79
N HIS A 90 -3.49 6.18 3.76
CA HIS A 90 -4.46 6.72 4.72
C HIS A 90 -4.08 8.15 5.06
N SER A 91 -4.95 9.12 4.76
CA SER A 91 -4.66 10.53 5.06
C SER A 91 -4.79 10.80 6.56
N LEU A 92 -4.04 11.78 7.06
CA LEU A 92 -4.02 12.23 8.45
C LEU A 92 -3.73 11.15 9.50
N GLN A 93 -3.14 10.03 9.08
CA GLN A 93 -2.74 8.94 9.97
C GLN A 93 -1.22 8.79 9.94
N SER A 94 -0.63 8.36 11.06
CA SER A 94 0.79 7.99 11.13
C SER A 94 1.00 6.54 10.68
N GLN A 95 2.19 6.24 10.16
CA GLN A 95 2.57 4.88 9.80
C GLN A 95 2.47 3.91 10.99
N GLU A 96 2.73 4.38 12.21
CA GLU A 96 2.74 3.54 13.41
C GLU A 96 1.35 2.95 13.67
N LYS A 97 0.33 3.81 13.61
CA LYS A 97 -1.06 3.38 13.76
C LYS A 97 -1.49 2.54 12.55
N PHE A 98 -1.24 3.05 11.34
CA PHE A 98 -1.71 2.38 10.14
C PHE A 98 -1.11 0.99 9.94
N ARG A 99 0.15 0.79 10.33
CA ARG A 99 0.82 -0.52 10.29
C ARG A 99 0.11 -1.58 11.12
N THR A 100 -0.57 -1.20 12.21
CA THR A 100 -1.34 -2.16 13.03
C THR A 100 -2.67 -2.55 12.40
N GLU A 101 -3.27 -1.65 11.62
CA GLU A 101 -4.57 -1.85 10.96
C GLU A 101 -4.41 -2.51 9.58
N PHE A 102 -3.24 -2.31 8.94
CA PHE A 102 -2.93 -2.74 7.59
C PHE A 102 -3.25 -4.21 7.27
N PRO A 103 -2.89 -5.22 8.11
CA PRO A 103 -3.15 -6.62 7.79
C PRO A 103 -4.64 -6.93 7.62
N ALA A 104 -5.49 -6.31 8.43
CA ALA A 104 -6.94 -6.48 8.36
C ALA A 104 -7.51 -5.81 7.11
N LEU A 105 -7.15 -4.55 6.86
CA LEU A 105 -7.61 -3.79 5.69
C LEU A 105 -7.21 -4.44 4.37
N ARG A 106 -5.97 -4.94 4.27
CA ARG A 106 -5.50 -5.68 3.09
C ARG A 106 -6.33 -6.94 2.85
N ALA A 107 -6.69 -7.67 3.92
CA ALA A 107 -7.49 -8.89 3.81
C ALA A 107 -8.94 -8.61 3.38
N GLU A 108 -9.51 -7.44 3.71
CA GLU A 108 -10.84 -7.04 3.25
C GLU A 108 -10.87 -6.71 1.75
N ILE A 109 -9.83 -6.06 1.23
CA ILE A 109 -9.75 -5.67 -0.19
C ILE A 109 -9.72 -6.88 -1.13
N GLU A 110 -8.98 -7.93 -0.77
CA GLU A 110 -8.93 -9.17 -1.56
C GLU A 110 -10.26 -9.94 -1.53
N GLN A 111 -11.05 -9.82 -0.45
CA GLN A 111 -12.38 -10.44 -0.39
C GLN A 111 -13.41 -9.71 -1.27
N ALA A 112 -13.17 -8.44 -1.57
CA ALA A 112 -14.04 -7.61 -2.39
C ALA A 112 -13.68 -7.62 -3.90
N SER A 113 -12.60 -8.29 -4.29
CA SER A 113 -12.05 -8.31 -5.66
C SER A 113 -12.36 -9.59 -6.44
#